data_AF-A0A945P7J8-F1
#
_entry.id   AF-A0A945P7J8-F1
#
_cell.length_a   1.000
_cell.length_b   1.000
_cell.length_c   1.000
_cell.angle_alpha   90.00
_cell.angle_beta   90.00
_cell.angle_gamma   90.00
#
_symmetry.space_group_name_H-M   'P 1'
#
loop_
_entity.id
_entity.type
_entity.pdbx_description
1 polymer ?
#
loop_
_entity_poly.entity_id
_entity_poly.type
_entity_poly.pdbx_seq_one_letter_code
_entity_poly.pdbx_strand_id
1 'polypeptide(L)'
;LFLCLEMGLYPLVAILMNLVFLPGWMWDWLGAKVRIVAQDSLVIYYDEGCAFCHKTCRLLTTFLILPDVSIQPAQTDPKAAVLLAVNNSWVVSDGGEGDYLEWDAVLHLVSCSPLFWPLARIMSLQPLKSLGERFYQLVVRKRPLLGRATAVALPWRPARMRSGLVNHVLAGIFLAFVTFQNFTTLPGFPLRMSDDLTAFRQTMGLYQNWTQFAPHPKMTSAWPVILGELTDGAVVDVYNRRPKIPDWEKPAVVSAVYANNRWRTYLSAMEDLSYEDGGNLLALNYARYLCRTWNATASSGKELSVFNIYFNVEASLPEYRPRIVRNRLIWSHDCAA
;
A
#
# COMPACT_ATOMS: atom_id res chain seq x y z
N LEU A 1 -15.26 1.39 -12.68
CA LEU A 1 -14.56 0.24 -12.07
C LEU A 1 -15.29 -0.28 -10.82
N PHE A 2 -15.42 0.51 -9.74
CA PHE A 2 -16.10 0.07 -8.51
C PHE A 2 -17.57 -0.34 -8.67
N LEU A 3 -18.26 0.18 -9.69
CA LEU A 3 -19.69 -0.10 -9.93
C LEU A 3 -19.96 -1.31 -10.83
N CYS A 4 -18.96 -1.85 -11.52
CA CYS A 4 -19.18 -2.84 -12.58
C CYS A 4 -18.30 -4.10 -12.47
N LEU A 5 -17.21 -4.05 -11.69
CA LEU A 5 -16.25 -5.15 -11.58
C LEU A 5 -15.79 -5.33 -10.13
N GLU A 6 -16.06 -6.51 -9.57
CA GLU A 6 -15.56 -6.90 -8.24
C GLU A 6 -14.11 -7.40 -8.33
N MET A 7 -13.17 -6.46 -8.30
CA MET A 7 -11.71 -6.71 -8.36
C MET A 7 -10.98 -6.35 -7.07
N GLY A 8 -11.73 -6.17 -5.98
CA GLY A 8 -11.19 -5.84 -4.67
C GLY A 8 -10.40 -4.53 -4.63
N LEU A 9 -9.18 -4.57 -4.10
CA LEU A 9 -8.31 -3.39 -3.92
C LEU A 9 -7.65 -2.93 -5.22
N TYR A 10 -7.71 -3.73 -6.29
CA TYR A 10 -7.01 -3.44 -7.54
C TYR A 10 -7.27 -2.03 -8.09
N PRO A 11 -8.52 -1.49 -8.13
CA PRO A 11 -8.74 -0.15 -8.66
C PRO A 11 -8.05 0.95 -7.84
N LEU A 12 -7.97 0.80 -6.51
CA LEU A 12 -7.26 1.76 -5.64
C LEU A 12 -5.76 1.73 -5.92
N VAL A 13 -5.19 0.52 -5.99
CA VAL A 13 -3.77 0.33 -6.32
C VAL A 13 -3.47 0.93 -7.69
N ALA A 14 -4.31 0.67 -8.69
CA ALA A 14 -4.15 1.23 -10.02
C ALA A 14 -4.20 2.77 -10.00
N ILE A 15 -5.15 3.39 -9.29
CA ILE A 15 -5.22 4.85 -9.16
C ILE A 15 -3.92 5.39 -8.55
N LEU A 16 -3.47 4.82 -7.42
CA LEU A 16 -2.26 5.26 -6.73
C LEU A 16 -1.01 5.11 -7.60
N MET A 17 -0.86 3.99 -8.31
CA MET A 17 0.25 3.78 -9.23
C MET A 17 0.24 4.79 -10.38
N ASN A 18 -0.95 5.15 -10.87
CA ASN A 18 -1.08 6.14 -11.94
C ASN A 18 -0.81 7.58 -11.48
N LEU A 19 -0.85 7.88 -10.17
CA LEU A 19 -0.46 9.20 -9.66
C LEU A 19 0.98 9.55 -10.04
N VAL A 20 1.87 8.56 -10.11
CA VAL A 20 3.28 8.74 -10.50
C VAL A 20 3.42 9.21 -11.94
N PHE A 21 2.46 8.87 -12.81
CA PHE A 21 2.45 9.27 -14.21
C PHE A 21 1.70 10.59 -14.46
N LEU A 22 1.17 11.24 -13.42
CA LEU A 22 0.56 12.56 -13.57
C LEU A 22 1.64 13.60 -13.90
N PRO A 23 1.50 14.33 -15.02
CA PRO A 23 2.42 15.42 -15.37
C PRO A 23 2.50 16.51 -14.30
N GLY A 24 3.64 17.21 -14.26
CA GLY A 24 3.89 18.30 -13.30
C GLY A 24 2.80 19.37 -13.26
N TRP A 25 2.27 19.78 -14.42
CA TRP A 25 1.22 20.80 -14.50
C TRP A 25 -0.07 20.42 -13.75
N MET A 26 -0.37 19.13 -13.61
CA MET A 26 -1.53 18.66 -12.85
C MET A 26 -1.33 18.88 -11.36
N TRP A 27 -0.10 18.64 -10.89
CA TRP A 27 0.31 18.93 -9.51
C TRP A 27 0.36 20.43 -9.25
N ASP A 28 0.86 21.22 -10.21
CA ASP A 28 0.87 22.69 -10.10
C ASP A 28 -0.56 23.25 -10.04
N TRP A 29 -1.47 22.74 -10.87
CA TRP A 29 -2.88 23.09 -10.84
C TRP A 29 -3.54 22.73 -9.51
N LEU A 30 -3.27 21.53 -8.99
CA LEU A 30 -3.78 21.10 -7.69
C LEU A 30 -3.21 21.98 -6.56
N GLY A 31 -1.91 22.27 -6.60
CA GLY A 31 -1.23 23.16 -5.68
C GLY A 31 -1.82 24.57 -5.68
N ALA A 32 -2.14 25.12 -6.86
CA ALA A 32 -2.79 26.42 -6.97
C ALA A 32 -4.19 26.47 -6.34
N LYS A 33 -4.96 25.37 -6.39
CA LYS A 33 -6.25 25.26 -5.70
C LYS A 33 -6.10 25.18 -4.19
N VAL A 34 -5.06 24.50 -3.74
CA VAL A 34 -4.71 24.31 -2.34
C VAL A 34 -4.17 25.61 -1.70
N ARG A 35 -3.43 26.41 -2.48
CA ARG A 35 -2.85 27.71 -2.10
C ARG A 35 -3.89 28.72 -1.59
N ILE A 36 -5.13 28.65 -2.07
CA ILE A 36 -6.22 29.57 -1.70
C ILE A 36 -6.58 29.47 -0.19
N VAL A 37 -6.20 28.39 0.49
CA VAL A 37 -6.46 28.16 1.92
C VAL A 37 -5.27 28.55 2.80
N ALA A 38 -4.05 28.62 2.25
CA ALA A 38 -2.83 28.94 2.99
C ALA A 38 -2.62 30.47 3.00
N GLN A 39 -2.69 31.06 4.19
CA GLN A 39 -2.74 32.51 4.40
C GLN A 39 -1.46 33.23 3.94
N ASP A 40 -1.60 34.26 3.08
CA ASP A 40 -0.52 35.15 2.62
C ASP A 40 0.21 35.90 3.76
N SER A 41 -0.35 35.84 4.98
CA SER A 41 0.09 36.57 6.16
C SER A 41 0.89 35.72 7.16
N LEU A 42 1.06 34.42 6.91
CA LEU A 42 1.73 33.51 7.83
C LEU A 42 3.27 33.64 7.71
N VAL A 43 3.93 33.96 8.81
CA VAL A 43 5.40 34.09 8.91
C VAL A 43 5.93 33.21 10.04
N ILE A 44 6.99 32.44 9.74
CA ILE A 44 7.70 31.62 10.72
C ILE A 44 9.05 32.28 11.04
N TYR A 45 9.25 32.60 12.32
CA TYR A 45 10.50 33.13 12.85
C TYR A 45 11.28 32.06 13.59
N TYR A 46 12.55 31.88 13.21
CA TYR A 46 13.46 30.92 13.83
C TYR A 46 14.71 31.62 14.37
N ASP A 47 15.43 30.96 15.28
CA ASP A 47 16.64 31.54 15.89
C ASP A 47 17.81 31.62 14.88
N GLU A 48 18.35 32.83 14.68
CA GLU A 48 19.48 33.06 13.77
C GLU A 48 20.69 32.19 14.11
N GLY A 49 21.37 31.67 13.08
CA GLY A 49 22.49 30.74 13.26
C GLY A 49 22.10 29.30 13.63
N CYS A 50 20.83 29.02 13.97
CA CYS A 50 20.35 27.67 14.21
C CYS A 50 20.00 26.94 12.90
N ALA A 51 20.97 26.25 12.29
CA ALA A 51 20.76 25.48 11.06
C ALA A 51 19.67 24.37 11.20
N PHE A 52 19.57 23.75 12.37
CA PHE A 52 18.52 22.78 12.69
C PHE A 52 17.12 23.41 12.66
N CYS A 53 16.97 24.61 13.24
CA CYS A 53 15.71 25.32 13.33
C CYS A 53 15.21 25.69 11.92
N HIS A 54 16.07 26.30 11.10
CA HIS A 54 15.72 26.63 9.72
C HIS A 54 15.32 25.40 8.89
N LYS A 55 16.05 24.28 9.00
CA LYS A 55 15.69 23.02 8.33
C LYS A 55 14.34 22.50 8.79
N THR A 56 14.07 22.54 10.09
CA THR A 56 12.79 22.11 10.66
C THR A 56 11.65 22.95 10.12
N CYS A 57 11.77 24.28 10.06
CA CYS A 57 10.76 25.14 9.45
C CYS A 57 10.52 24.82 7.96
N ARG A 58 11.58 24.52 7.19
CA ARG A 58 11.46 24.09 5.79
C ARG A 58 10.77 22.73 5.63
N LEU A 59 11.06 21.78 6.51
CA LEU A 59 10.40 20.48 6.51
C LEU A 59 8.93 20.63 6.86
N LEU A 60 8.59 21.40 7.90
CA LEU A 60 7.21 21.66 8.30
C LEU A 60 6.42 22.31 7.17
N THR A 61 6.95 23.36 6.55
CA THR A 61 6.27 24.02 5.41
C THR A 61 6.10 23.08 4.20
N THR A 62 7.08 22.21 3.92
CA THR A 62 6.99 21.23 2.82
C THR A 62 5.94 20.16 3.11
N PHE A 63 6.00 19.51 4.28
CA PHE A 63 5.09 18.40 4.61
C PHE A 63 3.67 18.85 4.96
N LEU A 64 3.51 20.08 5.46
CA LEU A 64 2.20 20.68 5.70
C LEU A 64 1.60 21.33 4.45
N ILE A 65 2.30 21.31 3.32
CA ILE A 65 1.84 21.88 2.04
C ILE A 65 1.54 23.39 2.20
N LEU A 66 2.53 24.09 2.74
CA LEU A 66 2.51 25.54 3.00
C LEU A 66 3.62 26.24 2.20
N PRO A 67 3.54 26.26 0.85
CA PRO A 67 4.65 26.65 -0.02
C PRO A 67 5.01 28.15 0.05
N ASP A 68 4.06 29.01 0.42
CA ASP A 68 4.22 30.47 0.41
C ASP A 68 4.58 31.09 1.76
N VAL A 69 4.71 30.26 2.80
CA VAL A 69 5.02 30.75 4.14
C VAL A 69 6.43 31.30 4.18
N SER A 70 6.54 32.57 4.60
CA SER A 70 7.81 33.24 4.77
C SER A 70 8.54 32.68 6.00
N ILE A 71 9.82 32.31 5.84
CA ILE A 71 10.66 31.82 6.93
C ILE A 71 11.82 32.80 7.11
N GLN A 72 11.87 33.45 8.28
CA GLN A 72 12.82 34.52 8.56
C GLN A 72 13.54 34.30 9.90
N PRO A 73 14.78 34.80 10.07
CA PRO A 73 15.40 34.85 11.39
C PRO A 73 14.56 35.76 12.32
N ALA A 74 14.34 35.36 13.56
CA ALA A 74 13.57 36.15 14.52
C ALA A 74 14.21 37.52 14.79
N GLN A 75 15.54 37.60 14.69
CA GLN A 75 16.32 38.81 14.90
C GLN A 75 16.07 39.92 13.87
N THR A 76 15.41 39.62 12.74
CA THR A 76 15.01 40.65 11.76
C THR A 76 13.73 41.39 12.17
N ASP A 77 12.98 40.89 13.15
CA ASP A 77 11.76 41.51 13.67
C ASP A 77 11.85 41.76 15.19
N PRO A 78 11.70 43.01 15.68
CA PRO A 78 11.85 43.32 17.10
C PRO A 78 10.90 42.57 18.03
N LYS A 79 9.66 42.30 17.59
CA LYS A 79 8.64 41.60 18.39
C LYS A 79 8.99 40.11 18.49
N ALA A 80 9.28 39.47 17.36
CA ALA A 80 9.64 38.07 17.29
C ALA A 80 10.94 37.77 18.04
N ALA A 81 11.94 38.65 17.96
CA ALA A 81 13.19 38.53 18.70
C ALA A 81 12.96 38.47 20.22
N VAL A 82 12.11 39.36 20.76
CA VAL A 82 11.78 39.39 22.19
C VAL A 82 11.01 38.13 22.59
N LEU A 83 9.97 37.77 21.83
CA LEU A 83 9.16 36.58 22.12
C LEU A 83 10.00 35.29 22.10
N LEU A 84 10.90 35.16 21.13
CA LEU A 84 11.80 34.03 21.02
C LEU A 84 12.75 33.96 22.22
N ALA A 85 13.37 35.09 22.60
CA ALA A 85 14.34 35.16 23.68
C ALA A 85 13.71 34.87 25.05
N VAL A 86 12.52 35.43 25.33
CA VAL A 86 11.81 35.24 26.61
C VAL A 86 11.35 33.80 26.77
N ASN A 87 10.82 33.20 25.71
CA ASN A 87 10.19 31.87 25.78
C ASN A 87 11.11 30.74 25.32
N ASN A 88 12.36 31.04 24.96
CA ASN A 88 13.32 30.10 24.36
C ASN A 88 12.71 29.26 23.21
N SER A 89 11.93 29.93 22.37
CA SER A 89 10.99 29.26 21.47
C SER A 89 11.29 29.51 19.99
N TRP A 90 10.28 29.34 19.15
CA TRP A 90 10.17 29.83 17.77
C TRP A 90 8.80 30.49 17.68
N VAL A 91 8.62 31.40 16.72
CA VAL A 91 7.39 32.21 16.64
C VAL A 91 6.72 31.95 15.31
N VAL A 92 5.42 31.71 15.34
CA VAL A 92 4.57 31.67 14.14
C VAL A 92 3.57 32.81 14.28
N SER A 93 3.56 33.73 13.32
CA SER A 93 2.68 34.90 13.31
C SER A 93 1.76 34.80 12.10
N ASP A 94 0.46 35.00 12.29
CA ASP A 94 -0.56 34.85 11.25
C ASP A 94 -0.92 36.18 10.55
N GLY A 95 -0.17 37.25 10.84
CA GLY A 95 -0.40 38.62 10.38
C GLY A 95 -1.70 39.28 10.89
N GLY A 96 -2.43 38.63 11.79
CA GLY A 96 -3.33 39.28 12.75
C GLY A 96 -2.56 39.71 14.02
N GLU A 97 -3.21 39.64 15.18
CA GLU A 97 -2.56 39.92 16.49
C GLU A 97 -1.97 38.68 17.18
N GLY A 98 -2.17 37.47 16.63
CA GLY A 98 -1.80 36.22 17.28
C GLY A 98 -0.36 35.79 17.00
N ASP A 99 0.46 35.74 18.05
CA ASP A 99 1.77 35.06 18.00
C ASP A 99 1.71 33.72 18.73
N TYR A 100 2.04 32.66 18.02
CA TYR A 100 2.03 31.30 18.55
C TYR A 100 3.46 30.84 18.86
N LEU A 101 3.60 30.15 19.99
CA LEU A 101 4.89 29.71 20.53
C LEU A 101 4.89 28.20 20.78
N GLU A 102 6.08 27.63 20.88
CA GLU A 102 6.33 26.25 21.32
C GLU A 102 5.54 25.22 20.51
N TRP A 103 4.75 24.38 21.20
CA TRP A 103 3.89 23.38 20.60
C TRP A 103 2.63 24.00 19.99
N ASP A 104 2.13 25.11 20.53
CA ASP A 104 0.96 25.80 19.98
C ASP A 104 1.27 26.38 18.58
N ALA A 105 2.51 26.78 18.33
CA ALA A 105 3.00 27.11 16.98
C ALA A 105 2.91 25.92 16.00
N VAL A 106 3.25 24.70 16.45
CA VAL A 106 3.10 23.49 15.64
C VAL A 106 1.62 23.22 15.34
N LEU A 107 0.76 23.30 16.37
CA LEU A 107 -0.68 23.08 16.22
C LEU A 107 -1.29 24.07 15.22
N HIS A 108 -0.90 25.35 15.31
CA HIS A 108 -1.37 26.38 14.40
C HIS A 108 -0.93 26.11 12.95
N LEU A 109 0.35 25.79 12.70
CA LEU A 109 0.79 25.42 11.35
C LEU A 109 0.05 24.19 10.80
N VAL A 110 -0.19 23.17 11.63
CA VAL A 110 -0.96 21.98 11.22
C VAL A 110 -2.40 22.38 10.90
N SER A 111 -3.01 23.31 11.65
CA SER A 111 -4.37 23.80 11.39
C SER A 111 -4.47 24.59 10.09
N CYS A 112 -3.40 25.26 9.67
CA CYS A 112 -3.34 25.98 8.40
C CYS A 112 -3.07 25.03 7.21
N SER A 113 -2.73 23.75 7.48
CA SER A 113 -2.46 22.79 6.42
C SER A 113 -3.76 22.41 5.67
N PRO A 114 -3.77 22.50 4.34
CA PRO A 114 -4.93 22.14 3.52
C PRO A 114 -5.33 20.67 3.65
N LEU A 115 -4.37 19.79 3.92
CA LEU A 115 -4.60 18.35 4.06
C LEU A 115 -4.67 17.92 5.53
N PHE A 116 -3.85 18.52 6.39
CA PHE A 116 -3.67 18.06 7.77
C PHE A 116 -4.40 18.88 8.82
N TRP A 117 -5.21 19.89 8.45
CA TRP A 117 -5.98 20.69 9.43
C TRP A 117 -6.82 19.87 10.43
N PRO A 118 -7.44 18.71 10.11
CA PRO A 118 -8.20 17.95 11.10
C PRO A 118 -7.28 17.36 12.17
N LEU A 119 -6.02 17.07 11.82
CA LEU A 119 -5.04 16.51 12.73
C LEU A 119 -4.70 17.50 13.85
N ALA A 120 -4.73 18.81 13.59
CA ALA A 120 -4.53 19.83 14.63
C ALA A 120 -5.57 19.70 15.75
N ARG A 121 -6.84 19.41 15.42
CA ARG A 121 -7.89 19.18 16.43
C ARG A 121 -7.60 17.95 17.28
N ILE A 122 -7.12 16.87 16.66
CA ILE A 122 -6.74 15.65 17.38
C ILE A 122 -5.53 15.92 18.29
N MET A 123 -4.49 16.59 17.76
CA MET A 123 -3.28 16.94 18.51
C MET A 123 -3.53 17.95 19.63
N SER A 124 -4.62 18.73 19.56
CA SER A 124 -5.04 19.65 20.61
C SER A 124 -5.69 18.96 21.82
N LEU A 125 -6.04 17.67 21.71
CA LEU A 125 -6.55 16.90 22.84
C LEU A 125 -5.48 16.77 23.92
N GLN A 126 -5.86 17.04 25.18
CA GLN A 126 -4.96 17.10 26.33
C GLN A 126 -3.85 16.04 26.41
N PRO A 127 -4.10 14.73 26.26
CA PRO A 127 -3.03 13.73 26.33
C PRO A 127 -1.99 13.89 25.20
N LEU A 128 -2.43 14.23 24.00
CA LEU A 128 -1.56 14.43 22.84
C LEU A 128 -0.86 15.78 22.89
N LYS A 129 -1.54 16.83 23.35
CA LYS A 129 -0.96 18.16 23.57
C LYS A 129 0.20 18.07 24.56
N SER A 130 -0.01 17.44 25.72
CA SER A 130 1.04 17.28 26.74
C SER A 130 2.22 16.44 26.23
N LEU A 131 1.97 15.40 25.44
CA LEU A 131 3.04 14.62 24.80
C LEU A 131 3.86 15.48 23.84
N GLY A 132 3.18 16.29 23.03
CA GLY A 132 3.79 17.24 22.10
C GLY A 132 4.64 18.30 22.78
N GLU A 133 4.14 18.90 23.87
CA GLU A 133 4.90 19.83 24.70
C GLU A 133 6.17 19.18 25.27
N ARG A 134 6.08 17.95 25.79
CA ARG A 134 7.26 17.20 26.28
C ARG A 134 8.28 16.96 25.17
N PHE A 135 7.81 16.59 23.98
CA PHE A 135 8.67 16.40 22.81
C PHE A 135 9.34 17.72 22.41
N TYR A 136 8.58 18.81 22.36
CA TYR A 136 9.11 20.14 22.06
C TYR A 136 10.18 20.55 23.07
N GLN A 137 9.93 20.38 24.37
CA GLN A 137 10.88 20.69 25.42
C GLN A 137 12.16 19.83 25.34
N LEU A 138 12.06 18.57 24.90
CA LEU A 138 13.23 17.74 24.59
C LEU A 138 14.05 18.32 23.44
N VAL A 139 13.39 18.77 22.36
CA VAL A 139 14.04 19.41 21.22
C VAL A 139 14.73 20.71 21.64
N VAL A 140 14.09 21.56 22.44
CA VAL A 140 14.68 22.80 22.99
C VAL A 140 15.96 22.49 23.78
N ARG A 141 15.90 21.52 24.71
CA ARG A 141 17.07 21.10 25.50
C ARG A 141 18.23 20.56 24.66
N LYS A 142 17.92 19.91 23.53
CA LYS A 142 18.93 19.31 22.63
C LYS A 142 19.26 20.21 21.43
N ARG A 143 18.66 21.39 21.30
CA ARG A 143 18.80 22.30 20.15
C ARG A 143 20.26 22.57 19.76
N PRO A 144 21.21 22.84 20.68
CA PRO A 144 22.60 23.08 20.30
C PRO A 144 23.28 21.85 19.69
N LEU A 145 22.99 20.66 20.22
CA LEU A 145 23.54 19.39 19.72
C LEU A 145 22.93 19.04 18.36
N LEU A 146 21.61 19.20 18.19
CA LEU A 146 20.92 19.01 16.92
C LEU A 146 21.40 20.00 15.86
N GLY A 147 21.66 21.26 16.24
CA GLY A 147 22.25 22.28 15.38
C GLY A 147 23.59 21.85 14.80
N ARG A 148 24.53 21.42 15.66
CA ARG A 148 25.86 20.94 15.24
C ARG A 148 25.76 19.66 14.40
N ALA A 149 24.99 18.68 14.85
CA ALA A 149 24.85 17.39 14.16
C ALA A 149 24.26 17.57 12.75
N THR A 150 23.18 18.34 12.61
CA THR A 150 22.55 18.55 11.30
C THR A 150 23.35 19.46 10.37
N ALA A 151 24.15 20.39 10.91
CA ALA A 151 25.07 21.19 10.08
C ALA A 151 26.12 20.30 9.38
N VAL A 152 26.65 19.29 10.09
CA VAL A 152 27.65 18.36 9.54
C VAL A 152 27.02 17.25 8.69
N ALA A 153 25.98 16.60 9.19
CA ALA A 153 25.37 15.44 8.52
C ALA A 153 24.49 15.83 7.32
N LEU A 154 23.85 17.00 7.37
CA LEU A 154 22.91 17.48 6.36
C LEU A 154 23.25 18.91 5.90
N PRO A 155 24.47 19.19 5.41
CA PRO A 155 24.83 20.54 5.00
C PRO A 155 23.95 21.01 3.85
N TRP A 156 23.68 22.33 3.79
CA TRP A 156 23.00 22.90 2.64
C TRP A 156 23.84 22.66 1.38
N ARG A 157 23.23 22.05 0.37
CA ARG A 157 23.87 21.80 -0.92
C ARG A 157 22.99 22.39 -2.01
N PRO A 158 23.56 23.07 -3.02
CA PRO A 158 22.79 23.47 -4.18
C PRO A 158 22.24 22.21 -4.85
N ALA A 159 20.93 22.17 -5.09
CA ALA A 159 20.30 21.09 -5.84
C ALA A 159 20.81 21.13 -7.29
N ARG A 160 21.84 20.33 -7.58
CA ARG A 160 22.32 20.14 -8.96
C ARG A 160 21.67 18.87 -9.48
N MET A 161 20.61 19.02 -10.27
CA MET A 161 20.03 17.93 -11.06
C MET A 161 20.94 17.60 -12.26
N ARG A 162 22.15 17.09 -11.98
CA ARG A 162 23.04 16.55 -13.00
C ARG A 162 23.40 15.13 -12.60
N SER A 163 22.95 14.16 -13.39
CA SER A 163 23.40 12.78 -13.28
C SER A 163 24.85 12.68 -13.74
N GLY A 164 25.70 12.07 -12.90
CA GLY A 164 27.07 11.77 -13.28
C GLY A 164 27.14 10.64 -14.32
N LEU A 165 28.31 10.45 -14.93
CA LEU A 165 28.53 9.38 -15.92
C LEU A 165 28.15 7.99 -15.38
N VAL A 166 28.48 7.70 -14.13
CA VAL A 166 28.12 6.42 -13.47
C VAL A 166 26.62 6.18 -13.50
N ASN A 167 25.80 7.20 -13.21
CA ASN A 167 24.34 7.06 -13.24
C ASN A 167 23.84 6.79 -14.66
N HIS A 168 24.41 7.45 -15.68
CA HIS A 168 24.06 7.19 -17.08
C HIS A 168 24.43 5.77 -17.52
N VAL A 169 25.63 5.31 -17.14
CA VAL A 169 26.08 3.95 -17.46
C VAL A 169 25.19 2.91 -16.79
N LEU A 170 24.91 3.07 -15.49
CA LEU A 170 24.00 2.18 -14.77
C LEU A 170 22.60 2.19 -15.39
N ALA A 171 22.05 3.36 -15.70
CA ALA A 171 20.74 3.47 -16.36
C ALA A 171 20.74 2.78 -17.73
N GLY A 172 21.82 2.93 -18.52
CA GLY A 172 21.99 2.25 -19.79
C GLY A 172 22.06 0.72 -19.65
N ILE A 173 22.78 0.21 -18.65
CA ILE A 173 22.86 -1.22 -18.34
C ILE A 173 21.48 -1.76 -17.98
N PHE A 174 20.74 -1.10 -17.09
CA PHE A 174 19.38 -1.53 -16.72
C PHE A 174 18.41 -1.46 -17.90
N LEU A 175 18.52 -0.42 -18.74
CA LEU A 175 17.70 -0.30 -19.94
C LEU A 175 18.00 -1.45 -20.92
N ALA A 176 19.28 -1.76 -21.16
CA ALA A 176 19.68 -2.87 -22.00
C ALA A 176 19.21 -4.22 -21.43
N PHE A 177 19.33 -4.42 -20.12
CA PHE A 177 18.86 -5.62 -19.42
C PHE A 177 17.35 -5.82 -19.57
N VAL A 178 16.55 -4.80 -19.26
CA VAL A 178 15.08 -4.84 -19.41
C VAL A 178 14.69 -5.03 -20.88
N THR A 179 15.42 -4.41 -21.81
CA THR A 179 15.17 -4.58 -23.25
C THR A 179 15.46 -6.01 -23.70
N PHE A 180 16.59 -6.58 -23.28
CA PHE A 180 16.93 -7.98 -23.56
C PHE A 180 15.87 -8.94 -23.01
N GLN A 181 15.43 -8.73 -21.77
CA GLN A 181 14.32 -9.48 -21.18
C GLN A 181 13.06 -9.42 -22.05
N ASN A 182 12.68 -8.25 -22.57
CA ASN A 182 11.52 -8.12 -23.46
C ASN A 182 11.72 -8.86 -24.79
N PHE A 183 12.94 -8.90 -25.35
CA PHE A 183 13.20 -9.72 -26.54
C PHE A 183 13.04 -11.20 -26.26
N THR A 184 13.48 -11.70 -25.09
CA THR A 184 13.35 -13.12 -24.74
C THR A 184 11.91 -13.60 -24.60
N THR A 185 10.92 -12.70 -24.48
CA THR A 185 9.49 -13.07 -24.44
C THR A 185 8.85 -13.13 -25.83
N LEU A 186 9.54 -12.68 -26.89
CA LEU A 186 9.00 -12.70 -28.25
C LEU A 186 9.00 -14.14 -28.84
N PRO A 187 7.90 -14.55 -29.50
CA PRO A 187 7.87 -15.83 -30.21
C PRO A 187 9.00 -15.94 -31.23
N GLY A 188 9.78 -17.01 -31.17
CA GLY A 188 10.86 -17.28 -32.14
C GLY A 188 12.19 -16.58 -31.86
N PHE A 189 12.33 -15.82 -30.77
CA PHE A 189 13.62 -15.28 -30.38
C PHE A 189 14.55 -16.41 -29.88
N PRO A 190 15.78 -16.55 -30.41
CA PRO A 190 16.61 -17.74 -30.19
C PRO A 190 17.32 -17.77 -28.83
N LEU A 191 17.43 -16.63 -28.16
CA LEU A 191 18.13 -16.53 -26.88
C LEU A 191 17.14 -16.60 -25.73
N ARG A 192 17.53 -17.32 -24.67
CA ARG A 192 16.83 -17.33 -23.39
C ARG A 192 17.69 -16.63 -22.35
N MET A 193 17.02 -16.04 -21.36
CA MET A 193 17.70 -15.52 -20.19
C MET A 193 18.24 -16.68 -19.36
N SER A 194 19.49 -16.59 -18.88
CA SER A 194 20.07 -17.60 -17.99
C SER A 194 19.38 -17.60 -16.62
N ASP A 195 19.56 -18.67 -15.85
CA ASP A 195 18.97 -18.80 -14.52
C ASP A 195 19.48 -17.71 -13.56
N ASP A 196 20.78 -17.36 -13.62
CA ASP A 196 21.36 -16.29 -12.82
C ASP A 196 20.74 -14.92 -13.13
N LEU A 197 20.55 -14.60 -14.41
CA LEU A 197 19.90 -13.35 -14.83
C LEU A 197 18.42 -13.37 -14.46
N THR A 198 17.78 -14.54 -14.49
CA THR A 198 16.40 -14.72 -14.05
C THR A 198 16.26 -14.51 -12.55
N ALA A 199 17.17 -15.05 -11.74
CA ALA A 199 17.21 -14.85 -10.30
C ALA A 199 17.46 -13.37 -9.97
N PHE A 200 18.46 -12.74 -10.60
CA PHE A 200 18.73 -11.31 -10.44
C PHE A 200 17.51 -10.45 -10.78
N ARG A 201 16.82 -10.74 -11.90
CA ARG A 201 15.57 -10.08 -12.29
C ARG A 201 14.51 -10.18 -11.19
N GLN A 202 14.31 -11.36 -10.61
CA GLN A 202 13.31 -11.58 -9.57
C GLN A 202 13.68 -10.85 -8.27
N THR A 203 14.93 -10.96 -7.82
CA THR A 203 15.43 -10.31 -6.60
C THR A 203 15.32 -8.78 -6.68
N MET A 204 15.63 -8.20 -7.84
CA MET A 204 15.56 -6.75 -8.04
C MET A 204 14.15 -6.25 -8.37
N GLY A 205 13.15 -7.14 -8.49
CA GLY A 205 11.80 -6.77 -8.87
C GLY A 205 11.69 -6.22 -10.30
N LEU A 206 12.63 -6.57 -11.19
CA LEU A 206 12.70 -6.10 -12.58
C LEU A 206 11.89 -6.96 -13.55
N TYR A 207 11.16 -7.95 -13.04
CA TYR A 207 10.28 -8.76 -13.88
C TYR A 207 9.14 -7.90 -14.43
N GLN A 208 8.83 -8.08 -15.71
CA GLN A 208 7.72 -7.39 -16.36
C GLN A 208 6.65 -8.42 -16.69
N ASN A 209 5.53 -8.35 -15.96
CA ASN A 209 4.36 -9.18 -16.22
C ASN A 209 3.11 -8.29 -16.23
N TRP A 210 2.63 -7.96 -17.43
CA TRP A 210 1.51 -7.05 -17.66
C TRP A 210 0.35 -7.77 -18.34
N THR A 211 -0.03 -8.93 -17.81
CA THR A 211 -0.98 -9.86 -18.47
C THR A 211 -2.40 -9.80 -17.93
N GLN A 212 -2.71 -8.82 -17.08
CA GLN A 212 -3.89 -8.88 -16.21
C GLN A 212 -5.22 -9.18 -16.91
N PHE A 213 -5.43 -8.66 -18.12
CA PHE A 213 -6.57 -9.01 -18.97
C PHE A 213 -6.15 -9.34 -20.41
N ALA A 214 -4.85 -9.54 -20.64
CA ALA A 214 -4.28 -9.73 -21.96
C ALA A 214 -3.82 -11.18 -22.14
N PRO A 215 -3.97 -11.78 -23.34
CA PRO A 215 -4.64 -11.21 -24.53
C PRO A 215 -6.18 -11.19 -24.42
N HIS A 216 -6.73 -11.93 -23.47
CA HIS A 216 -8.14 -11.99 -23.15
C HIS A 216 -8.33 -12.10 -21.63
N PRO A 217 -9.47 -11.65 -21.07
CA PRO A 217 -9.76 -11.84 -19.65
C PRO A 217 -9.84 -13.33 -19.29
N LYS A 218 -9.88 -13.64 -17.98
CA LYS A 218 -10.12 -15.02 -17.53
C LYS A 218 -11.46 -15.50 -18.08
N MET A 219 -11.40 -16.53 -18.95
CA MET A 219 -12.57 -17.08 -19.66
C MET A 219 -13.26 -18.20 -18.87
N THR A 220 -12.94 -18.36 -17.59
CA THR A 220 -13.49 -19.40 -16.72
C THR A 220 -14.07 -18.80 -15.46
N SER A 221 -15.23 -19.30 -15.06
CA SER A 221 -15.82 -19.02 -13.75
C SER A 221 -15.79 -20.31 -12.93
N ALA A 222 -15.01 -20.30 -11.85
CA ALA A 222 -14.85 -21.45 -10.98
C ALA A 222 -15.48 -21.20 -9.61
N TRP A 223 -16.13 -22.22 -9.02
CA TRP A 223 -16.59 -22.20 -7.64
C TRP A 223 -16.25 -23.51 -6.92
N PRO A 224 -15.82 -23.44 -5.64
CA PRO A 224 -15.46 -24.62 -4.88
C PRO A 224 -16.70 -25.43 -4.49
N VAL A 225 -16.57 -26.75 -4.55
CA VAL A 225 -17.53 -27.73 -4.03
C VAL A 225 -16.73 -28.75 -3.23
N ILE A 226 -16.92 -28.78 -1.91
CA ILE A 226 -16.11 -29.65 -1.04
C ILE A 226 -17.02 -30.65 -0.34
N LEU A 227 -17.05 -31.86 -0.89
CA LEU A 227 -17.81 -32.99 -0.38
C LEU A 227 -16.96 -33.72 0.67
N GLY A 228 -17.45 -33.74 1.90
CA GLY A 228 -16.81 -34.46 3.00
C GLY A 228 -17.70 -35.53 3.61
N GLU A 229 -17.06 -36.47 4.28
CA GLU A 229 -17.67 -37.51 5.10
C GLU A 229 -17.19 -37.31 6.54
N LEU A 230 -18.10 -37.51 7.50
CA LEU A 230 -17.77 -37.50 8.92
C LEU A 230 -17.38 -38.89 9.39
N THR A 231 -16.89 -39.00 10.61
CA THR A 231 -16.58 -40.29 11.26
C THR A 231 -17.80 -41.21 11.44
N ASP A 232 -19.02 -40.66 11.45
CA ASP A 232 -20.27 -41.43 11.48
C ASP A 232 -20.81 -41.80 10.08
N GLY A 233 -20.06 -41.45 9.02
CA GLY A 233 -20.45 -41.67 7.62
C GLY A 233 -21.41 -40.61 7.06
N ALA A 234 -21.80 -39.61 7.84
CA ALA A 234 -22.66 -38.54 7.34
C ALA A 234 -21.92 -37.66 6.33
N VAL A 235 -22.61 -37.27 5.27
CA VAL A 235 -22.05 -36.43 4.20
C VAL A 235 -22.32 -34.95 4.47
N VAL A 236 -21.31 -34.12 4.26
CA VAL A 236 -21.34 -32.69 4.59
C VAL A 236 -20.73 -31.80 3.50
N ASP A 237 -21.17 -30.55 3.48
CA ASP A 237 -20.63 -29.45 2.68
C ASP A 237 -19.58 -28.76 3.54
N VAL A 238 -18.32 -29.15 3.33
CA VAL A 238 -17.19 -28.68 4.12
C VAL A 238 -16.93 -27.19 3.87
N TYR A 239 -17.14 -26.72 2.63
CA TYR A 239 -16.86 -25.33 2.26
C TYR A 239 -17.81 -24.36 2.95
N ASN A 240 -19.12 -24.64 2.92
CA ASN A 240 -20.13 -23.80 3.57
C ASN A 240 -20.39 -24.17 5.03
N ARG A 241 -19.72 -25.20 5.55
CA ARG A 241 -19.89 -25.76 6.90
C ARG A 241 -21.34 -26.16 7.22
N ARG A 242 -21.95 -26.93 6.32
CA ARG A 242 -23.35 -27.36 6.47
C ARG A 242 -23.46 -28.87 6.55
N PRO A 243 -24.31 -29.42 7.44
CA PRO A 243 -24.53 -30.86 7.56
C PRO A 243 -25.48 -31.35 6.46
N LYS A 244 -25.11 -31.14 5.20
CA LYS A 244 -25.84 -31.60 4.01
C LYS A 244 -24.88 -31.78 2.85
N ILE A 245 -25.31 -32.50 1.82
CA ILE A 245 -24.57 -32.61 0.55
C ILE A 245 -24.42 -31.20 -0.07
N PRO A 246 -23.22 -30.83 -0.56
CA PRO A 246 -23.00 -29.56 -1.24
C PRO A 246 -23.80 -29.48 -2.53
N ASP A 247 -24.18 -28.25 -2.90
CA ASP A 247 -24.83 -27.98 -4.17
C ASP A 247 -23.80 -27.96 -5.31
N TRP A 248 -24.10 -28.70 -6.38
CA TRP A 248 -23.24 -28.77 -7.57
C TRP A 248 -23.71 -27.81 -8.67
N GLU A 249 -24.89 -27.22 -8.54
CA GLU A 249 -25.39 -26.26 -9.51
C GLU A 249 -24.60 -24.95 -9.45
N LYS A 250 -24.67 -24.21 -10.56
CA LYS A 250 -24.03 -22.91 -10.64
C LYS A 250 -24.80 -21.89 -9.79
N PRO A 251 -24.14 -21.21 -8.83
CA PRO A 251 -24.79 -20.14 -8.09
C PRO A 251 -25.08 -18.94 -9.00
N ALA A 252 -26.16 -18.21 -8.70
CA ALA A 252 -26.56 -17.03 -9.47
C ALA A 252 -25.43 -15.98 -9.59
N VAL A 253 -24.62 -15.83 -8.54
CA VAL A 253 -23.46 -14.93 -8.51
C VAL A 253 -22.24 -15.70 -7.97
N VAL A 254 -21.37 -16.15 -8.86
CA VAL A 254 -20.16 -16.92 -8.50
C VAL A 254 -19.20 -16.13 -7.60
N SER A 255 -19.09 -14.80 -7.78
CA SER A 255 -18.19 -13.99 -6.94
C SER A 255 -18.61 -13.96 -5.47
N ALA A 256 -19.91 -14.10 -5.18
CA ALA A 256 -20.47 -14.11 -3.83
C ALA A 256 -20.24 -15.42 -3.06
N VAL A 257 -19.76 -16.48 -3.74
CA VAL A 257 -19.39 -17.76 -3.10
C VAL A 257 -18.16 -17.61 -2.21
N TYR A 258 -17.30 -16.64 -2.53
CA TYR A 258 -16.05 -16.41 -1.81
C TYR A 258 -16.29 -15.47 -0.63
N ALA A 259 -15.77 -15.84 0.55
CA ALA A 259 -15.96 -15.03 1.77
C ALA A 259 -15.41 -13.59 1.63
N ASN A 260 -14.29 -13.42 0.89
CA ASN A 260 -13.75 -12.11 0.51
C ASN A 260 -12.72 -12.26 -0.63
N ASN A 261 -12.19 -11.14 -1.10
CA ASN A 261 -11.21 -11.11 -2.20
C ASN A 261 -9.91 -11.88 -1.91
N ARG A 262 -9.48 -11.99 -0.65
CA ARG A 262 -8.28 -12.77 -0.28
C ARG A 262 -8.54 -14.27 -0.45
N TRP A 263 -9.68 -14.75 0.04
CA TRP A 263 -10.12 -16.13 -0.18
C TRP A 263 -10.31 -16.44 -1.66
N ARG A 264 -10.93 -15.53 -2.42
CA ARG A 264 -11.06 -15.67 -3.87
C ARG A 264 -9.71 -15.81 -4.56
N THR A 265 -8.73 -14.98 -4.19
CA THR A 265 -7.37 -15.03 -4.77
C THR A 265 -6.68 -16.35 -4.41
N TYR A 266 -6.70 -16.74 -3.14
CA TYR A 266 -6.09 -17.98 -2.66
C TYR A 266 -6.67 -19.22 -3.35
N LEU A 267 -8.00 -19.33 -3.39
CA LEU A 267 -8.71 -20.45 -3.99
C LEU A 267 -8.57 -20.46 -5.52
N SER A 268 -8.52 -19.29 -6.16
CA SER A 268 -8.24 -19.21 -7.61
C SER A 268 -6.82 -19.67 -7.94
N ALA A 269 -5.82 -19.31 -7.12
CA ALA A 269 -4.44 -19.77 -7.31
C ALA A 269 -4.30 -21.28 -7.08
N MET A 270 -5.12 -21.85 -6.19
CA MET A 270 -5.17 -23.30 -5.96
C MET A 270 -5.90 -24.05 -7.09
N GLU A 271 -6.96 -23.47 -7.68
CA GLU A 271 -7.68 -24.03 -8.83
C GLU A 271 -6.88 -23.99 -10.14
N ASP A 272 -6.06 -22.96 -10.30
CA ASP A 272 -5.33 -22.68 -11.52
C ASP A 272 -4.09 -23.57 -11.64
N LEU A 273 -4.22 -24.62 -12.45
CA LEU A 273 -3.17 -25.61 -12.71
C LEU A 273 -2.02 -25.08 -13.59
N SER A 274 -2.07 -23.83 -14.05
CA SER A 274 -0.98 -23.22 -14.84
C SER A 274 0.23 -22.80 -14.00
N TYR A 275 0.10 -22.79 -12.66
CA TYR A 275 1.22 -22.50 -11.76
C TYR A 275 1.95 -23.81 -11.40
N GLU A 276 3.12 -24.04 -12.01
CA GLU A 276 3.82 -25.34 -12.02
C GLU A 276 4.20 -25.89 -10.64
N ASP A 277 4.35 -25.06 -9.59
CA ASP A 277 4.94 -25.51 -8.30
C ASP A 277 4.10 -25.21 -7.04
N GLY A 278 2.92 -24.59 -7.15
CA GLY A 278 2.19 -24.04 -6.00
C GLY A 278 0.89 -24.74 -5.58
N GLY A 279 0.17 -25.34 -6.54
CA GLY A 279 -1.21 -25.81 -6.33
C GLY A 279 -1.35 -26.86 -5.22
N ASN A 280 -0.46 -27.85 -5.20
CA ASN A 280 -0.51 -28.96 -4.24
C ASN A 280 -0.22 -28.52 -2.81
N LEU A 281 0.75 -27.61 -2.60
CA LEU A 281 1.07 -27.11 -1.26
C LEU A 281 -0.04 -26.21 -0.73
N LEU A 282 -0.66 -25.39 -1.58
CA LEU A 282 -1.84 -24.60 -1.22
C LEU A 282 -3.00 -25.52 -0.86
N ALA A 283 -3.31 -26.51 -1.70
CA ALA A 283 -4.38 -27.46 -1.45
C ALA A 283 -4.19 -28.26 -0.15
N LEU A 284 -2.99 -28.79 0.09
CA LEU A 284 -2.66 -29.50 1.32
C LEU A 284 -2.85 -28.63 2.56
N ASN A 285 -2.33 -27.40 2.55
CA ASN A 285 -2.44 -26.49 3.69
C ASN A 285 -3.88 -26.05 3.94
N TYR A 286 -4.65 -25.81 2.87
CA TYR A 286 -6.07 -25.51 2.98
C TYR A 286 -6.85 -26.70 3.52
N ALA A 287 -6.57 -27.91 3.04
CA ALA A 287 -7.22 -29.12 3.48
C ALA A 287 -6.98 -29.37 4.99
N ARG A 288 -5.73 -29.24 5.45
CA ARG A 288 -5.39 -29.32 6.88
C ARG A 288 -6.09 -28.23 7.70
N TYR A 289 -6.22 -27.02 7.16
CA TYR A 289 -6.99 -25.95 7.80
C TYR A 289 -8.48 -26.33 7.92
N LEU A 290 -9.08 -26.92 6.89
CA LEU A 290 -10.47 -27.38 6.94
C LEU A 290 -10.68 -28.47 8.00
N CYS A 291 -9.80 -29.48 8.08
CA CYS A 291 -9.84 -30.50 9.15
C CYS A 291 -9.81 -29.86 10.53
N ARG A 292 -8.78 -29.04 10.81
CA ARG A 292 -8.61 -28.38 12.10
C ARG A 292 -9.83 -27.53 12.46
N THR A 293 -10.35 -26.78 11.50
CA THR A 293 -11.42 -25.83 11.79
C THR A 293 -12.78 -26.49 11.93
N TRP A 294 -13.06 -27.56 11.18
CA TRP A 294 -14.26 -28.37 11.37
C TRP A 294 -14.21 -29.07 12.74
N ASN A 295 -13.12 -29.79 13.00
CA ASN A 295 -12.98 -30.65 14.19
C ASN A 295 -12.89 -29.84 15.48
N ALA A 296 -12.44 -28.58 15.44
CA ALA A 296 -12.44 -27.70 16.61
C ALA A 296 -13.83 -27.44 17.21
N THR A 297 -14.90 -27.58 16.43
CA THR A 297 -16.29 -27.35 16.87
C THR A 297 -17.17 -28.59 16.69
N ALA A 298 -16.60 -29.71 16.24
CA ALA A 298 -17.34 -30.94 16.02
C ALA A 298 -17.73 -31.57 17.37
N SER A 299 -18.94 -32.15 17.42
CA SER A 299 -19.29 -33.07 18.50
C SER A 299 -18.53 -34.38 18.32
N SER A 300 -18.29 -35.08 19.42
CA SER A 300 -17.66 -36.40 19.38
C SER A 300 -18.40 -37.34 18.44
N GLY A 301 -17.66 -37.99 17.53
CA GLY A 301 -18.20 -38.88 16.50
C GLY A 301 -18.70 -38.17 15.25
N LYS A 302 -18.58 -36.83 15.17
CA LYS A 302 -18.94 -36.00 14.02
C LYS A 302 -17.76 -35.19 13.47
N GLU A 303 -16.55 -35.64 13.78
CA GLU A 303 -15.33 -35.11 13.21
C GLU A 303 -15.29 -35.39 11.70
N LEU A 304 -14.70 -34.48 10.93
CA LEU A 304 -14.45 -34.66 9.51
C LEU A 304 -13.39 -35.75 9.32
N SER A 305 -13.71 -36.80 8.55
CA SER A 305 -12.82 -37.94 8.30
C SER A 305 -12.07 -37.75 6.98
N VAL A 306 -12.80 -37.75 5.86
CA VAL A 306 -12.25 -37.60 4.51
C VAL A 306 -13.06 -36.59 3.71
N PHE A 307 -12.42 -35.92 2.76
CA PHE A 307 -13.13 -35.05 1.82
C PHE A 307 -12.36 -34.83 0.53
N ASN A 308 -13.09 -34.35 -0.47
CA ASN A 308 -12.58 -34.00 -1.77
C ASN A 308 -12.85 -32.53 -2.07
N ILE A 309 -11.80 -31.80 -2.44
CA ILE A 309 -11.88 -30.42 -2.91
C ILE A 309 -12.10 -30.44 -4.42
N TYR A 310 -13.33 -30.17 -4.85
CA TYR A 310 -13.66 -29.95 -6.24
C TYR A 310 -13.78 -28.46 -6.56
N PHE A 311 -13.52 -28.12 -7.83
CA PHE A 311 -14.02 -26.89 -8.44
C PHE A 311 -14.91 -27.26 -9.62
N ASN A 312 -16.11 -26.71 -9.62
CA ASN A 312 -16.92 -26.62 -10.82
C ASN A 312 -16.38 -25.45 -11.64
N VAL A 313 -16.04 -25.69 -12.90
CA VAL A 313 -15.47 -24.69 -13.80
C VAL A 313 -16.36 -24.53 -15.02
N GLU A 314 -17.01 -23.39 -15.14
CA GLU A 314 -17.77 -23.00 -16.32
C GLU A 314 -16.87 -22.24 -17.31
N ALA A 315 -16.72 -22.76 -18.52
CA ALA A 315 -16.03 -22.06 -19.59
C ALA A 315 -16.95 -21.05 -20.28
N SER A 316 -16.50 -19.80 -20.37
CA SER A 316 -17.08 -18.75 -21.22
C SER A 316 -16.42 -18.85 -22.59
N LEU A 317 -17.04 -19.58 -23.50
CA LEU A 317 -16.52 -19.77 -24.86
C LEU A 317 -16.90 -18.60 -25.77
N PRO A 318 -16.05 -18.24 -26.76
CA PRO A 318 -16.40 -17.27 -27.81
C PRO A 318 -17.62 -17.72 -28.65
N GLU A 319 -18.14 -16.82 -29.48
CA GLU A 319 -19.16 -17.12 -30.49
C GLU A 319 -20.50 -17.65 -29.93
N TYR A 320 -20.86 -17.28 -28.70
CA TYR A 320 -22.09 -17.73 -28.04
C TYR A 320 -22.23 -19.26 -27.94
N ARG A 321 -21.10 -19.98 -27.97
CA ARG A 321 -21.12 -21.43 -27.78
C ARG A 321 -21.71 -21.79 -26.40
N PRO A 322 -22.36 -22.95 -26.27
CA PRO A 322 -22.94 -23.39 -25.01
C PRO A 322 -21.88 -23.38 -23.90
N ARG A 323 -22.27 -22.87 -22.73
CA ARG A 323 -21.41 -22.88 -21.54
C ARG A 323 -21.35 -24.32 -21.01
N ILE A 324 -20.13 -24.82 -20.85
CA ILE A 324 -19.88 -26.18 -20.37
C ILE A 324 -19.30 -26.06 -18.96
N VAL A 325 -19.96 -26.70 -18.00
CA VAL A 325 -19.45 -26.85 -16.64
C VAL A 325 -18.69 -28.17 -16.55
N ARG A 326 -17.46 -28.12 -16.04
CA ARG A 326 -16.66 -29.31 -15.76
C ARG A 326 -16.34 -29.38 -14.27
N ASN A 327 -16.58 -30.54 -13.68
CA ASN A 327 -16.10 -30.86 -12.35
C ASN A 327 -14.61 -31.22 -12.40
N ARG A 328 -13.81 -30.54 -11.60
CA ARG A 328 -12.37 -30.80 -11.47
C ARG A 328 -12.05 -31.14 -10.03
N LEU A 329 -11.51 -32.34 -9.80
CA LEU A 329 -10.90 -32.70 -8.52
C LEU A 329 -9.55 -32.00 -8.41
N ILE A 330 -9.37 -31.21 -7.35
CA ILE A 330 -8.08 -30.55 -7.05
C ILE A 330 -7.30 -31.36 -6.02
N TRP A 331 -7.98 -31.89 -5.01
CA TRP A 331 -7.32 -32.54 -3.88
C TRP A 331 -8.25 -33.50 -3.15
N SER A 332 -7.72 -34.64 -2.73
CA SER A 332 -8.37 -35.58 -1.82
C SER A 332 -7.59 -35.58 -0.51
N HIS A 333 -8.30 -35.51 0.62
CA HIS A 333 -7.67 -35.42 1.93
C HIS A 333 -8.32 -36.38 2.92
N ASP A 334 -7.47 -36.96 3.75
CA ASP A 334 -7.82 -37.70 4.95
C ASP A 334 -7.32 -36.87 6.15
N CYS A 335 -8.23 -36.54 7.06
CA CYS A 335 -7.94 -35.76 8.26
C CYS A 335 -7.21 -36.56 9.35
N ALA A 336 -7.15 -37.89 9.23
CA ALA A 336 -6.46 -38.79 10.14
C ALA A 336 -5.03 -39.16 9.69
N ALA A 337 -4.65 -38.82 8.45
CA ALA A 337 -3.38 -39.18 7.81
C ALA A 337 -2.22 -38.19 8.06
#